data_AF-A0A803KB17-F1
#
_entry.id   AF-A0A803KB17-F1
#
_cell.length_a   1.000
_cell.length_b   1.000
_cell.length_c   1.000
_cell.angle_alpha   90.00
_cell.angle_beta   90.00
_cell.angle_gamma   90.00
#
_symmetry.space_group_name_H-M   'P 1'
#
loop_
_entity.id
_entity.type
_entity.pdbx_description
1 polymer ?
#
loop_
_entity_poly.entity_id
_entity_poly.type
_entity_poly.pdbx_seq_one_letter_code
_entity_poly.pdbx_strand_id
1 'polypeptide(L)'
;MPGAVGWSERSNADYQSQKQCKKTSFAFYQAVRDLLPVWVLEDMRIMEVLHWEEGGKVSSYSPSEALLYALVHDHQPYAQYLLAHYPQEALAMPSTSFSCCQSSAPHLAMAIRYGRVAILRNILRTLGAVSHSSLAGYINRRGCHRVEGGKTPLHLACELHQTDCLILLLGHGACPHITDASGNTPLDTLLHVIWGNQRDLRLKRLCLDSLLLYLPEGLTFQLREQLRAEPTAWKELVGQDLYGRLAGTSPPPLFALSMHNLLRALPAHRFPEALEELSLPDFLKPQALRKQPCK
;
A
#
# COMPACT_ATOMS: atom_id res chain seq x y z
N MET A 1 49.57 45.58 -6.64
CA MET A 1 48.72 44.89 -7.63
C MET A 1 47.81 43.95 -6.86
N PRO A 2 46.48 44.13 -6.93
CA PRO A 2 45.55 43.45 -6.05
C PRO A 2 45.42 41.97 -6.42
N GLY A 3 45.39 41.13 -5.40
CA GLY A 3 45.07 39.72 -5.52
C GLY A 3 43.66 39.56 -6.08
N ALA A 4 43.55 38.91 -7.23
CA ALA A 4 42.29 38.43 -7.76
C ALA A 4 41.79 37.32 -6.84
N VAL A 5 40.97 37.70 -5.87
CA VAL A 5 40.19 36.74 -5.10
C VAL A 5 39.09 36.26 -6.04
N GLY A 6 39.23 35.02 -6.53
CA GLY A 6 38.19 34.35 -7.31
C GLY A 6 36.98 34.04 -6.44
N TRP A 7 36.15 35.05 -6.18
CA TRP A 7 34.84 34.86 -5.60
C TRP A 7 33.87 34.42 -6.71
N SER A 8 33.33 33.21 -6.54
CA SER A 8 31.88 33.04 -6.55
C SER A 8 31.14 33.04 -7.90
N GLU A 9 31.63 32.32 -8.92
CA GLU A 9 30.79 31.93 -10.07
C GLU A 9 30.05 30.59 -9.84
N ARG A 10 30.66 29.63 -9.13
CA ARG A 10 30.04 28.32 -8.86
C ARG A 10 28.77 28.43 -8.02
N SER A 11 28.80 29.22 -6.95
CA SER A 11 27.67 29.37 -6.01
C SER A 11 26.43 30.03 -6.60
N ASN A 12 26.59 30.96 -7.55
CA ASN A 12 25.45 31.67 -8.16
C ASN A 12 24.78 30.84 -9.26
N ALA A 13 25.57 30.10 -10.05
CA ALA A 13 25.06 29.13 -11.03
C ALA A 13 24.35 27.95 -10.34
N ASP A 14 24.93 27.43 -9.26
CA ASP A 14 24.33 26.36 -8.45
C ASP A 14 23.00 26.82 -7.82
N TYR A 15 22.95 28.05 -7.31
CA TYR A 15 21.75 28.62 -6.71
C TYR A 15 20.63 28.89 -7.73
N GLN A 16 20.97 29.38 -8.93
CA GLN A 16 20.01 29.59 -10.01
C GLN A 16 19.45 28.27 -10.54
N SER A 17 20.30 27.25 -10.68
CA SER A 17 19.89 25.93 -11.13
C SER A 17 19.01 25.23 -10.08
N GLN A 18 19.28 25.41 -8.78
CA GLN A 18 18.41 24.94 -7.70
C GLN A 18 17.02 25.61 -7.73
N LYS A 19 16.94 26.91 -8.00
CA LYS A 19 15.65 27.62 -8.17
C LYS A 19 14.87 27.12 -9.38
N GLN A 20 15.55 26.93 -10.50
CA GLN A 20 14.93 26.41 -11.72
C GLN A 20 14.34 25.02 -11.49
N CYS A 21 15.05 24.15 -10.75
CA CYS A 21 14.57 22.80 -10.46
C CYS A 21 13.40 22.76 -9.49
N LYS A 22 13.32 23.71 -8.54
CA LYS A 22 12.11 23.89 -7.71
C LYS A 22 10.91 24.31 -8.55
N LYS A 23 11.13 25.09 -9.61
CA LYS A 23 10.07 25.56 -10.49
C LYS A 23 9.55 24.44 -11.41
N THR A 24 10.45 23.67 -12.03
CA THR A 24 10.09 22.53 -12.88
C THR A 24 9.46 21.40 -12.08
N SER A 25 10.01 21.05 -10.90
CA SER A 25 9.39 20.04 -10.02
C SER A 25 7.97 20.43 -9.59
N PHE A 26 7.75 21.71 -9.26
CA PHE A 26 6.42 22.23 -8.96
C PHE A 26 5.49 22.21 -10.18
N ALA A 27 6.00 22.55 -11.37
CA ALA A 27 5.22 22.48 -12.61
C ALA A 27 4.79 21.04 -12.92
N PHE A 28 5.70 20.07 -12.80
CA PHE A 28 5.36 18.66 -12.96
C PHE A 28 4.33 18.19 -11.93
N TYR A 29 4.52 18.51 -10.65
CA TYR A 29 3.54 18.22 -9.61
C TYR A 29 2.16 18.78 -9.95
N GLN A 30 2.10 20.05 -10.37
CA GLN A 30 0.87 20.71 -10.76
C GLN A 30 0.23 20.01 -11.97
N ALA A 31 1.01 19.66 -12.99
CA ALA A 31 0.53 18.97 -14.18
C ALA A 31 -0.11 17.61 -13.84
N VAL A 32 0.52 16.82 -12.95
CA VAL A 32 -0.05 15.54 -12.49
C VAL A 32 -1.32 15.77 -11.67
N ARG A 33 -1.33 16.76 -10.78
CA ARG A 33 -2.51 17.12 -9.97
C ARG A 33 -3.68 17.57 -10.85
N ASP A 34 -3.40 18.34 -11.89
CA ASP A 34 -4.38 18.90 -12.82
C ASP A 34 -4.78 17.87 -13.91
N LEU A 35 -4.31 16.61 -13.79
CA LEU A 35 -4.64 15.46 -14.63
C LEU A 35 -4.37 15.67 -16.14
N LEU A 36 -3.24 16.31 -16.46
CA LEU A 36 -2.86 16.53 -17.85
C LEU A 36 -2.61 15.21 -18.61
N PRO A 37 -2.79 15.18 -19.94
CA PRO A 37 -2.58 13.98 -20.74
C PRO A 37 -1.19 13.36 -20.55
N VAL A 38 -1.13 12.02 -20.59
CA VAL A 38 0.10 11.22 -20.38
C VAL A 38 1.28 11.71 -21.20
N TRP A 39 1.08 12.09 -22.47
CA TRP A 39 2.16 12.56 -23.34
C TRP A 39 2.77 13.88 -22.85
N VAL A 40 1.98 14.80 -22.26
CA VAL A 40 2.49 16.04 -21.66
C VAL A 40 3.35 15.70 -20.45
N LEU A 41 2.85 14.80 -19.60
CA LEU A 41 3.54 14.40 -18.38
C LEU A 41 4.86 13.72 -18.69
N GLU A 42 4.92 12.86 -19.71
CA GLU A 42 6.16 12.21 -20.13
C GLU A 42 7.14 13.16 -20.79
N ASP A 43 6.67 14.11 -21.60
CA ASP A 43 7.53 15.17 -22.15
C ASP A 43 8.17 15.99 -21.02
N MET A 44 7.37 16.44 -20.05
CA MET A 44 7.86 17.12 -18.85
C MET A 44 8.83 16.24 -18.05
N ARG A 45 8.49 14.96 -17.81
CA ARG A 45 9.30 14.04 -17.01
C ARG A 45 10.68 13.81 -17.63
N ILE A 46 10.76 13.66 -18.95
CA ILE A 46 11.99 13.28 -19.66
C ILE A 46 12.85 14.52 -19.97
N MET A 47 12.22 15.64 -20.31
CA MET A 47 12.93 16.83 -20.80
C MET A 47 13.32 17.79 -19.68
N GLU A 48 12.58 17.79 -18.56
CA GLU A 48 12.85 18.71 -17.47
C GLU A 48 13.84 18.14 -16.45
N VAL A 49 14.64 19.06 -15.94
CA VAL A 49 15.53 18.83 -14.82
C VAL A 49 14.71 19.01 -13.54
N LEU A 50 14.37 17.91 -12.87
CA LEU A 50 13.31 17.86 -11.84
C LEU A 50 13.84 17.61 -10.43
N HIS A 51 15.06 17.08 -10.29
CA HIS A 51 15.64 16.70 -9.02
C HIS A 51 17.06 17.24 -8.82
N TRP A 52 17.36 17.74 -7.61
CA TRP A 52 18.72 18.14 -7.17
C TRP A 52 19.19 17.20 -6.06
N GLU A 53 20.23 16.41 -6.33
CA GLU A 53 20.85 15.52 -5.33
C GLU A 53 21.99 16.18 -4.57
N GLU A 54 22.24 15.70 -3.33
CA GLU A 54 23.43 16.03 -2.53
C GLU A 54 24.69 15.53 -3.26
N GLY A 55 25.29 16.42 -4.06
CA GLY A 55 26.38 16.12 -5.00
C GLY A 55 26.37 16.95 -6.28
N GLY A 56 25.35 17.80 -6.49
CA GLY A 56 25.24 18.68 -7.66
C GLY A 56 24.77 17.96 -8.93
N LYS A 57 24.32 16.71 -8.80
CA LYS A 57 23.75 15.95 -9.91
C LYS A 57 22.29 16.34 -10.06
N VAL A 58 21.94 16.72 -11.28
CA VAL A 58 20.57 17.10 -11.62
C VAL A 58 19.95 16.02 -12.51
N SER A 59 18.75 15.57 -12.17
CA SER A 59 18.10 14.43 -12.85
C SER A 59 16.61 14.66 -13.11
N SER A 60 16.10 13.96 -14.11
CA SER A 60 14.66 13.78 -14.38
C SER A 60 14.03 12.87 -13.34
N TYR A 61 12.71 12.99 -13.10
CA TYR A 61 12.01 11.99 -12.29
C TYR A 61 12.03 10.62 -12.97
N SER A 62 12.35 9.60 -12.17
CA SER A 62 12.22 8.21 -12.58
C SER A 62 10.74 7.83 -12.75
N PRO A 63 10.42 6.75 -13.50
CA PRO A 63 9.07 6.21 -13.56
C PRO A 63 8.48 5.86 -12.19
N SER A 64 9.33 5.42 -11.24
CA SER A 64 8.96 5.17 -9.83
C SER A 64 8.45 6.42 -9.13
N GLU A 65 9.20 7.52 -9.23
CA GLU A 65 8.80 8.80 -8.62
C GLU A 65 7.56 9.40 -9.27
N ALA A 66 7.46 9.31 -10.61
CA ALA A 66 6.26 9.71 -11.34
C ALA A 66 5.03 8.89 -10.92
N LEU A 67 5.20 7.58 -10.67
CA LEU A 67 4.12 6.72 -10.18
C LEU A 67 3.66 7.15 -8.77
N LEU A 68 4.57 7.60 -7.89
CA LEU A 68 4.18 8.14 -6.59
C LEU A 68 3.29 9.38 -6.72
N TYR A 69 3.61 10.31 -7.62
CA TYR A 69 2.75 11.46 -7.89
C TYR A 69 1.39 11.04 -8.46
N ALA A 70 1.38 10.08 -9.39
CA ALA A 70 0.14 9.53 -9.95
C ALA A 70 -0.75 8.88 -8.85
N LEU A 71 -0.14 8.22 -7.86
CA LEU A 71 -0.85 7.64 -6.72
C LEU A 71 -1.46 8.70 -5.80
N VAL A 72 -0.73 9.78 -5.49
CA VAL A 72 -1.26 10.87 -4.66
C VAL A 72 -2.49 11.49 -5.33
N HIS A 73 -2.46 11.70 -6.64
CA HIS A 73 -3.50 12.42 -7.39
C HIS A 73 -4.52 11.54 -8.12
N ASP A 74 -4.49 10.22 -7.93
CA ASP A 74 -5.37 9.25 -8.63
C ASP A 74 -5.29 9.35 -10.16
N HIS A 75 -4.11 9.63 -10.69
CA HIS A 75 -3.94 9.77 -12.13
C HIS A 75 -3.86 8.39 -12.80
N GLN A 76 -4.98 7.68 -12.88
CA GLN A 76 -5.06 6.29 -13.36
C GLN A 76 -4.48 6.09 -14.77
N PRO A 77 -4.74 6.96 -15.77
CA PRO A 77 -4.14 6.79 -17.10
C PRO A 77 -2.62 6.84 -17.09
N TYR A 78 -2.04 7.71 -16.25
CA TYR A 78 -0.60 7.87 -16.17
C TYR A 78 0.05 6.73 -15.41
N ALA A 79 -0.55 6.31 -14.29
CA ALA A 79 -0.11 5.12 -13.57
C ALA A 79 -0.16 3.86 -14.46
N GLN A 80 -1.23 3.68 -15.24
CA GLN A 80 -1.35 2.57 -16.19
C GLN A 80 -0.27 2.65 -17.27
N TYR A 81 -0.02 3.83 -17.84
CA TYR A 81 1.04 4.03 -18.82
C TYR A 81 2.42 3.64 -18.28
N LEU A 82 2.78 4.16 -17.10
CA LEU A 82 4.07 3.89 -16.45
C LEU A 82 4.25 2.39 -16.17
N LEU A 83 3.24 1.73 -15.62
CA LEU A 83 3.29 0.29 -15.32
C LEU A 83 3.35 -0.58 -16.58
N ALA A 84 2.75 -0.14 -17.69
CA ALA A 84 2.77 -0.89 -18.95
C ALA A 84 4.09 -0.72 -19.72
N HIS A 85 4.67 0.49 -19.73
CA HIS A 85 5.86 0.80 -20.54
C HIS A 85 7.17 0.66 -19.76
N TYR A 86 7.14 0.82 -18.44
CA TYR A 86 8.31 0.79 -17.55
C TYR A 86 8.05 -0.09 -16.31
N PRO A 87 7.63 -1.36 -16.45
CA PRO A 87 7.15 -2.16 -15.33
C PRO A 87 8.21 -2.40 -14.23
N GLN A 88 9.49 -2.48 -14.60
CA GLN A 88 10.58 -2.67 -13.64
C GLN A 88 10.96 -1.35 -12.97
N GLU A 89 11.12 -0.29 -13.75
CA GLU A 89 11.56 1.03 -13.30
C GLU A 89 10.46 1.76 -12.52
N ALA A 90 9.19 1.58 -12.87
CA ALA A 90 8.05 2.15 -12.16
C ALA A 90 7.87 1.55 -10.76
N LEU A 91 8.37 0.34 -10.54
CA LEU A 91 8.26 -0.36 -9.25
C LEU A 91 9.59 -0.42 -8.49
N ALA A 92 10.67 0.08 -9.10
CA ALA A 92 11.97 0.24 -8.47
C ALA A 92 11.90 1.18 -7.27
N MET A 93 12.88 1.08 -6.36
CA MET A 93 12.97 2.03 -5.25
C MET A 93 13.25 3.44 -5.78
N PRO A 94 12.48 4.45 -5.35
CA PRO A 94 12.74 5.83 -5.75
C PRO A 94 14.02 6.35 -5.09
N SER A 95 14.50 7.53 -5.50
CA SER A 95 15.70 8.13 -4.93
C SER A 95 15.59 8.37 -3.42
N THR A 96 16.71 8.69 -2.77
CA THR A 96 16.77 9.00 -1.32
C THR A 96 15.91 10.20 -0.94
N SER A 97 15.60 11.08 -1.88
CA SER A 97 14.69 12.21 -1.65
C SER A 97 13.23 11.79 -1.43
N PHE A 98 12.84 10.62 -1.93
CA PHE A 98 11.51 10.03 -1.78
C PHE A 98 11.50 8.86 -0.80
N SER A 99 12.66 8.38 -0.34
CA SER A 99 12.77 7.23 0.56
C SER A 99 13.75 7.46 1.72
N CYS A 100 13.24 7.34 2.95
CA CYS A 100 14.08 7.38 4.15
C CYS A 100 15.03 6.17 4.24
N CYS A 101 14.66 5.03 3.65
CA CYS A 101 15.53 3.87 3.47
C CYS A 101 15.04 2.99 2.31
N GLN A 102 15.93 2.16 1.76
CA GLN A 102 15.63 1.22 0.67
C GLN A 102 14.69 0.06 1.05
N SER A 103 14.18 0.05 2.28
CA SER A 103 13.38 -1.05 2.82
C SER A 103 11.88 -0.92 2.55
N SER A 104 11.33 0.17 2.02
CA SER A 104 9.86 0.27 1.88
C SER A 104 9.31 -0.37 0.60
N ALA A 105 8.00 -0.67 0.59
CA ALA A 105 7.20 -0.82 -0.63
C ALA A 105 6.39 0.48 -0.83
N PRO A 106 7.01 1.56 -1.31
CA PRO A 106 6.44 2.91 -1.23
C PRO A 106 5.18 3.05 -2.08
N HIS A 107 5.14 2.42 -3.26
CA HIS A 107 3.97 2.45 -4.13
C HIS A 107 2.76 1.76 -3.50
N LEU A 108 2.96 0.59 -2.87
CA LEU A 108 1.87 -0.10 -2.14
C LEU A 108 1.40 0.75 -0.95
N ALA A 109 2.34 1.26 -0.15
CA ALA A 109 2.01 2.11 0.99
C ALA A 109 1.21 3.35 0.58
N MET A 110 1.62 4.04 -0.49
CA MET A 110 0.94 5.23 -0.99
C MET A 110 -0.45 4.90 -1.57
N ALA A 111 -0.55 3.81 -2.34
CA ALA A 111 -1.83 3.35 -2.86
C ALA A 111 -2.84 3.05 -1.74
N ILE A 112 -2.39 2.43 -0.66
CA ILE A 112 -3.24 2.12 0.49
C ILE A 112 -3.60 3.39 1.26
N ARG A 113 -2.63 4.27 1.52
CA ARG A 113 -2.84 5.52 2.27
C ARG A 113 -3.89 6.42 1.63
N TYR A 114 -3.91 6.48 0.30
CA TYR A 114 -4.87 7.28 -0.46
C TYR A 114 -6.07 6.46 -1.00
N GLY A 115 -6.19 5.18 -0.65
CA GLY A 115 -7.32 4.34 -1.10
C GLY A 115 -7.38 4.11 -2.62
N ARG A 116 -6.25 4.09 -3.32
CA ARG A 116 -6.15 3.94 -4.78
C ARG A 116 -6.27 2.48 -5.21
N VAL A 117 -7.43 1.86 -4.96
CA VAL A 117 -7.70 0.44 -5.19
C VAL A 117 -7.43 0.02 -6.65
N ALA A 118 -7.82 0.85 -7.63
CA ALA A 118 -7.62 0.57 -9.05
C ALA A 118 -6.12 0.54 -9.42
N ILE A 119 -5.35 1.53 -8.96
CA ILE A 119 -3.91 1.60 -9.22
C ILE A 119 -3.18 0.48 -8.46
N LEU A 120 -3.57 0.19 -7.21
CA LEU A 120 -3.05 -0.94 -6.43
C LEU A 120 -3.21 -2.26 -7.17
N ARG A 121 -4.40 -2.52 -7.74
CA ARG A 121 -4.66 -3.71 -8.55
C ARG A 121 -3.69 -3.80 -9.74
N ASN A 122 -3.47 -2.69 -10.45
CA ASN A 122 -2.54 -2.64 -11.58
C ASN A 122 -1.09 -2.92 -11.14
N ILE A 123 -0.67 -2.36 -10.01
CA ILE A 123 0.67 -2.63 -9.43
C ILE A 123 0.83 -4.13 -9.13
N LEU A 124 -0.13 -4.75 -8.44
CA LEU A 124 -0.05 -6.16 -8.05
C LEU A 124 -0.07 -7.10 -9.26
N ARG A 125 -0.87 -6.81 -10.28
CA ARG A 125 -0.85 -7.54 -11.56
C ARG A 125 0.50 -7.41 -12.27
N THR A 126 1.06 -6.20 -12.32
CA THR A 126 2.37 -5.95 -12.94
C THR A 126 3.48 -6.71 -12.22
N LEU A 127 3.48 -6.70 -10.88
CA LEU A 127 4.41 -7.50 -10.06
C LEU A 127 4.28 -9.00 -10.34
N GLY A 128 3.05 -9.51 -10.48
CA GLY A 128 2.79 -10.90 -10.83
C GLY A 128 3.32 -11.29 -12.22
N ALA A 129 3.23 -10.39 -13.20
CA ALA A 129 3.69 -10.63 -14.57
C ALA A 129 5.22 -10.57 -14.72
N VAL A 130 5.91 -9.70 -13.98
CA VAL A 130 7.37 -9.49 -14.12
C VAL A 130 8.18 -10.61 -13.44
N SER A 131 7.70 -11.18 -12.32
CA SER A 131 8.18 -12.46 -11.74
C SER A 131 7.48 -12.75 -10.39
N HIS A 132 7.03 -13.99 -10.16
CA HIS A 132 6.43 -14.41 -8.90
C HIS A 132 7.36 -14.30 -7.67
N SER A 133 8.67 -14.51 -7.84
CA SER A 133 9.64 -14.34 -6.74
C SER A 133 9.76 -12.88 -6.30
N SER A 134 9.48 -11.94 -7.21
CA SER A 134 9.43 -10.50 -6.94
C SER A 134 8.16 -10.11 -6.17
N LEU A 135 6.99 -10.67 -6.54
CA LEU A 135 5.71 -10.32 -5.91
C LEU A 135 5.72 -10.58 -4.40
N ALA A 136 6.07 -11.81 -3.98
CA ALA A 136 6.07 -12.17 -2.56
C ALA A 136 7.09 -11.33 -1.76
N GLY A 137 8.26 -11.04 -2.33
CA GLY A 137 9.26 -10.19 -1.69
C GLY A 137 8.83 -8.73 -1.57
N TYR A 138 8.11 -8.21 -2.58
CA TYR A 138 7.66 -6.82 -2.61
C TYR A 138 6.44 -6.58 -1.72
N ILE A 139 5.43 -7.46 -1.78
CA ILE A 139 4.17 -7.31 -1.03
C ILE A 139 4.37 -7.46 0.48
N ASN A 140 5.34 -8.27 0.89
CA ASN A 140 5.67 -8.57 2.27
C ASN A 140 6.78 -7.68 2.84
N ARG A 141 7.25 -6.71 2.05
CA ARG A 141 8.37 -5.85 2.45
C ARG A 141 7.97 -4.96 3.63
N ARG A 142 8.82 -4.93 4.67
CA ARG A 142 8.63 -4.10 5.86
C ARG A 142 9.08 -2.67 5.61
N GLY A 143 8.23 -1.70 5.95
CA GLY A 143 8.53 -0.28 5.84
C GLY A 143 9.72 0.17 6.69
N CYS A 144 10.03 1.46 6.64
CA CYS A 144 11.09 2.02 7.45
C CYS A 144 10.71 1.99 8.93
N HIS A 145 11.60 1.47 9.79
CA HIS A 145 11.43 1.48 11.25
C HIS A 145 11.26 2.89 11.82
N ARG A 146 11.88 3.92 11.20
CA ARG A 146 11.86 5.31 11.68
C ARG A 146 10.61 6.10 11.29
N VAL A 147 9.94 5.70 10.22
CA VAL A 147 8.81 6.46 9.64
C VAL A 147 7.49 5.72 9.81
N GLU A 148 7.49 4.42 9.53
CA GLU A 148 6.29 3.58 9.47
C GLU A 148 6.34 2.46 10.53
N GLY A 149 7.26 2.54 11.51
CA GLY A 149 7.40 1.52 12.54
C GLY A 149 7.63 0.11 11.98
N GLY A 150 8.23 -0.03 10.79
CA GLY A 150 8.46 -1.35 10.17
C GLY A 150 7.21 -2.03 9.60
N LYS A 151 6.08 -1.32 9.52
CA LYS A 151 4.80 -1.86 9.03
C LYS A 151 4.90 -2.36 7.59
N THR A 152 4.27 -3.50 7.32
CA THR A 152 4.04 -3.99 5.95
C THR A 152 2.83 -3.29 5.32
N PRO A 153 2.65 -3.37 3.99
CA PRO A 153 1.42 -2.91 3.34
C PRO A 153 0.13 -3.43 4.01
N LEU A 154 0.14 -4.68 4.49
CA LEU A 154 -1.02 -5.27 5.16
C LEU A 154 -1.31 -4.63 6.52
N HIS A 155 -0.28 -4.21 7.29
CA HIS A 155 -0.49 -3.43 8.52
C HIS A 155 -1.15 -2.08 8.22
N LEU A 156 -0.71 -1.39 7.17
CA LEU A 156 -1.28 -0.11 6.76
C LEU A 156 -2.75 -0.27 6.34
N ALA A 157 -3.08 -1.34 5.64
CA ALA A 157 -4.46 -1.62 5.25
C ALA A 157 -5.36 -1.86 6.48
N CYS A 158 -4.84 -2.57 7.50
CA CYS A 158 -5.51 -2.76 8.78
C CYS A 158 -5.70 -1.44 9.54
N GLU A 159 -4.63 -0.67 9.73
CA GLU A 159 -4.63 0.58 10.48
C GLU A 159 -5.59 1.62 9.90
N LEU A 160 -5.67 1.68 8.57
CA LEU A 160 -6.52 2.61 7.84
C LEU A 160 -7.91 2.03 7.51
N HIS A 161 -8.19 0.78 7.89
CA HIS A 161 -9.43 0.04 7.60
C HIS A 161 -9.79 -0.02 6.11
N GLN A 162 -8.76 -0.05 5.25
CA GLN A 162 -8.86 -0.11 3.80
C GLN A 162 -9.16 -1.55 3.36
N THR A 163 -10.41 -1.99 3.55
CA THR A 163 -10.83 -3.38 3.37
C THR A 163 -10.57 -3.91 1.96
N ASP A 164 -10.81 -3.10 0.93
CA ASP A 164 -10.59 -3.50 -0.47
C ASP A 164 -9.10 -3.72 -0.76
N CYS A 165 -8.24 -2.83 -0.25
CA CYS A 165 -6.79 -2.98 -0.32
C CYS A 165 -6.32 -4.22 0.44
N LEU A 166 -6.87 -4.47 1.64
CA LEU A 166 -6.56 -5.65 2.45
C LEU A 166 -6.87 -6.95 1.69
N ILE A 167 -8.04 -7.03 1.06
CA ILE A 167 -8.46 -8.21 0.29
C ILE A 167 -7.58 -8.40 -0.95
N LEU A 168 -7.26 -7.32 -1.67
CA LEU A 168 -6.33 -7.40 -2.80
C LEU A 168 -4.96 -7.92 -2.36
N LEU A 169 -4.40 -7.37 -1.28
CA LEU A 169 -3.10 -7.81 -0.78
C LEU A 169 -3.12 -9.29 -0.38
N LEU A 170 -4.12 -9.72 0.40
CA LEU A 170 -4.25 -11.11 0.85
C LEU A 170 -4.50 -12.08 -0.31
N GLY A 171 -5.36 -11.69 -1.27
CA GLY A 171 -5.62 -12.47 -2.47
C GLY A 171 -4.39 -12.64 -3.38
N HIS A 172 -3.48 -11.67 -3.37
CA HIS A 172 -2.18 -11.75 -4.03
C HIS A 172 -1.07 -12.41 -3.17
N GLY A 173 -1.40 -12.96 -2.01
CA GLY A 173 -0.47 -13.75 -1.18
C GLY A 173 0.33 -12.95 -0.15
N ALA A 174 -0.16 -11.78 0.29
CA ALA A 174 0.43 -11.09 1.44
C ALA A 174 0.36 -11.97 2.70
N CYS A 175 1.47 -12.06 3.42
CA CYS A 175 1.58 -12.87 4.63
C CYS A 175 0.98 -12.11 5.83
N PRO A 176 -0.05 -12.66 6.50
CA PRO A 176 -0.72 -12.01 7.63
C PRO A 176 0.02 -12.18 8.96
N HIS A 177 1.19 -12.82 8.96
CA HIS A 177 1.96 -13.14 10.18
C HIS A 177 3.24 -12.33 10.34
N ILE A 178 3.61 -11.49 9.36
CA ILE A 178 4.80 -10.66 9.46
C ILE A 178 4.57 -9.62 10.54
N THR A 179 5.54 -9.45 11.43
CA THR A 179 5.45 -8.43 12.48
C THR A 179 6.11 -7.12 12.07
N ASP A 180 5.56 -6.02 12.57
CA ASP A 180 6.18 -4.69 12.52
C ASP A 180 7.39 -4.58 13.49
N ALA A 181 7.94 -3.38 13.65
CA ALA A 181 9.08 -3.13 14.55
C ALA A 181 8.74 -3.29 16.04
N SER A 182 7.46 -3.21 16.40
CA SER A 182 6.97 -3.41 17.76
C SER A 182 6.59 -4.87 18.03
N GLY A 183 6.74 -5.77 17.05
CA GLY A 183 6.37 -7.17 17.17
C GLY A 183 4.87 -7.43 16.97
N ASN A 184 4.11 -6.44 16.52
CA ASN A 184 2.68 -6.58 16.25
C ASN A 184 2.47 -7.19 14.88
N THR A 185 1.52 -8.12 14.77
CA THR A 185 0.99 -8.58 13.48
C THR A 185 -0.01 -7.56 12.90
N PRO A 186 -0.42 -7.71 11.62
CA PRO A 186 -1.53 -6.92 11.06
C PRO A 186 -2.83 -7.08 11.86
N LEU A 187 -3.08 -8.28 12.43
CA LEU A 187 -4.22 -8.51 13.31
C LEU A 187 -4.09 -7.73 14.61
N ASP A 188 -2.90 -7.73 15.24
CA ASP A 188 -2.64 -6.94 16.45
C ASP A 188 -2.87 -5.44 16.20
N THR A 189 -2.39 -4.93 15.08
CA THR A 189 -2.58 -3.52 14.69
C THR A 189 -4.07 -3.19 14.56
N LEU A 190 -4.85 -4.04 13.89
CA LEU A 190 -6.29 -3.82 13.75
C LEU A 190 -7.02 -3.84 15.10
N LEU A 191 -6.67 -4.78 15.98
CA LEU A 191 -7.25 -4.88 17.32
C LEU A 191 -6.90 -3.65 18.17
N HIS A 192 -5.66 -3.18 18.15
CA HIS A 192 -5.27 -1.93 18.81
C HIS A 192 -6.09 -0.74 18.32
N VAL A 193 -6.35 -0.65 17.02
CA VAL A 193 -7.12 0.46 16.44
C VAL A 193 -8.62 0.36 16.75
N ILE A 194 -9.18 -0.85 16.87
CA ILE A 194 -10.54 -1.07 17.38
C ILE A 194 -10.64 -0.64 18.84
N TRP A 195 -9.64 -1.00 19.65
CA TRP A 195 -9.58 -0.68 21.07
C TRP A 195 -9.46 0.82 21.33
N GLY A 196 -8.49 1.47 20.68
CA GLY A 196 -8.16 2.88 20.93
C GLY A 196 -9.12 3.89 20.30
N ASN A 197 -9.96 3.48 19.35
CA ASN A 197 -10.86 4.40 18.65
C ASN A 197 -12.16 3.71 18.22
N GLN A 198 -13.29 4.15 18.74
CA GLN A 198 -14.61 3.58 18.43
C GLN A 198 -15.32 4.24 17.22
N ARG A 199 -14.66 5.17 16.52
CA ARG A 199 -15.18 5.68 15.25
C ARG A 199 -15.09 4.60 14.18
N ASP A 200 -16.05 4.59 13.26
CA ASP A 200 -16.09 3.68 12.11
C ASP A 200 -16.02 2.19 12.46
N LEU A 201 -16.47 1.78 13.65
CA LEU A 201 -16.42 0.39 14.14
C LEU A 201 -16.98 -0.62 13.14
N ARG A 202 -18.01 -0.24 12.36
CA ARG A 202 -18.55 -1.08 11.30
C ARG A 202 -17.49 -1.42 10.23
N LEU A 203 -16.71 -0.44 9.80
CA LEU A 203 -15.61 -0.65 8.83
C LEU A 203 -14.48 -1.46 9.47
N LYS A 204 -14.15 -1.21 10.74
CA LYS A 204 -13.12 -1.99 11.45
C LYS A 204 -13.50 -3.45 11.61
N ARG A 205 -14.77 -3.71 11.96
CA ARG A 205 -15.33 -5.08 12.04
C ARG A 205 -15.32 -5.76 10.68
N LEU A 206 -15.70 -5.06 9.61
CA LEU A 206 -15.63 -5.58 8.25
C LEU A 206 -14.19 -5.93 7.84
N CYS A 207 -13.23 -5.05 8.16
CA CYS A 207 -11.81 -5.28 7.96
C CYS A 207 -11.33 -6.51 8.74
N LEU A 208 -11.79 -6.67 9.99
CA LEU A 208 -11.45 -7.79 10.86
C LEU A 208 -12.02 -9.12 10.32
N ASP A 209 -13.29 -9.15 9.95
CA ASP A 209 -13.92 -10.32 9.32
C ASP A 209 -13.20 -10.70 8.04
N SER A 210 -12.84 -9.70 7.22
CA SER A 210 -12.08 -9.89 5.97
C SER A 210 -10.70 -10.48 6.24
N LEU A 211 -9.98 -10.00 7.26
CA LEU A 211 -8.67 -10.54 7.63
C LEU A 211 -8.78 -11.98 8.17
N LEU A 212 -9.77 -12.25 9.03
CA LEU A 212 -10.00 -13.57 9.63
C LEU A 212 -10.36 -14.64 8.59
N LEU A 213 -10.93 -14.27 7.44
CA LEU A 213 -11.19 -15.19 6.32
C LEU A 213 -9.89 -15.76 5.71
N TYR A 214 -8.78 -15.02 5.76
CA TYR A 214 -7.50 -15.45 5.17
C TYR A 214 -6.51 -16.02 6.21
N LEU A 215 -6.82 -15.95 7.50
CA LEU A 215 -5.96 -16.47 8.56
C LEU A 215 -6.18 -17.98 8.76
N PRO A 216 -5.10 -18.77 8.97
CA PRO A 216 -5.20 -20.21 9.20
C PRO A 216 -5.78 -20.54 10.59
N GLU A 217 -6.12 -21.82 10.80
CA GLU A 217 -6.56 -22.35 12.10
C GLU A 217 -5.43 -22.22 13.12
N GLY A 218 -5.59 -21.32 14.09
CA GLY A 218 -4.58 -21.03 15.12
C GLY A 218 -4.10 -19.59 15.08
N LEU A 219 -4.91 -18.68 15.63
CA LEU A 219 -4.55 -17.27 15.74
C LEU A 219 -3.44 -17.09 16.78
N THR A 220 -2.22 -16.82 16.30
CA THR A 220 -1.09 -16.38 17.12
C THR A 220 -0.92 -14.87 16.96
N PHE A 221 -1.22 -14.12 18.02
CA PHE A 221 -1.09 -12.67 18.05
C PHE A 221 -0.94 -12.22 19.51
N GLN A 222 -0.29 -11.08 19.74
CA GLN A 222 0.14 -10.65 21.08
C GLN A 222 -1.02 -10.23 21.98
N LEU A 223 -2.08 -9.64 21.42
CA LEU A 223 -3.22 -9.13 22.20
C LEU A 223 -4.11 -10.21 22.84
N ARG A 224 -3.80 -11.50 22.66
CA ARG A 224 -4.66 -12.59 23.17
C ARG A 224 -4.82 -12.57 24.69
N GLU A 225 -3.80 -12.16 25.43
CA GLU A 225 -3.88 -12.02 26.89
C GLU A 225 -4.74 -10.81 27.30
N GLN A 226 -4.59 -9.68 26.62
CA GLN A 226 -5.40 -8.48 26.86
C GLN A 226 -6.89 -8.71 26.55
N LEU A 227 -7.19 -9.46 25.48
CA LEU A 227 -8.55 -9.92 25.16
C LEU A 227 -9.19 -10.75 26.28
N ARG A 228 -8.39 -11.52 27.01
CA ARG A 228 -8.88 -12.33 28.15
C ARG A 228 -9.04 -11.50 29.43
N ALA A 229 -8.26 -10.44 29.59
CA ALA A 229 -8.36 -9.55 30.72
C ALA A 229 -9.67 -8.73 30.74
N GLU A 230 -10.14 -8.28 29.57
CA GLU A 230 -11.32 -7.40 29.45
C GLU A 230 -12.43 -7.97 28.55
N PRO A 231 -13.03 -9.13 28.90
CA PRO A 231 -13.94 -9.86 28.02
C PRO A 231 -15.23 -9.09 27.70
N THR A 232 -15.75 -8.28 28.61
CA THR A 232 -16.99 -7.51 28.43
C THR A 232 -16.81 -6.40 27.41
N ALA A 233 -15.76 -5.58 27.56
CA ALA A 233 -15.44 -4.50 26.64
C ALA A 233 -15.20 -5.01 25.22
N TRP A 234 -14.46 -6.10 25.06
CA TRP A 234 -14.24 -6.70 23.74
C TRP A 234 -15.51 -7.27 23.12
N LYS A 235 -16.38 -7.91 23.89
CA LYS A 235 -17.68 -8.39 23.38
C LYS A 235 -18.55 -7.23 22.88
N GLU A 236 -18.52 -6.07 23.52
CA GLU A 236 -19.21 -4.86 23.04
C GLU A 236 -18.58 -4.32 21.74
N LEU A 237 -17.25 -4.31 21.67
CA LEU A 237 -16.50 -3.76 20.54
C LEU A 237 -16.55 -4.61 19.26
N VAL A 238 -16.39 -5.93 19.37
CA VAL A 238 -16.35 -6.83 18.20
C VAL A 238 -17.59 -7.72 18.07
N GLY A 239 -18.38 -7.87 19.12
CA GLY A 239 -19.49 -8.82 19.18
C GLY A 239 -19.08 -10.17 19.76
N GLN A 240 -20.06 -10.93 20.25
CA GLN A 240 -19.81 -12.19 20.96
C GLN A 240 -19.15 -13.27 20.06
N ASP A 241 -19.61 -13.41 18.83
CA ASP A 241 -19.11 -14.44 17.90
C ASP A 241 -17.66 -14.19 17.50
N LEU A 242 -17.34 -12.94 17.15
CA LEU A 242 -15.99 -12.50 16.81
C LEU A 242 -15.04 -12.64 18.01
N TYR A 243 -15.50 -12.22 19.20
CA TYR A 243 -14.75 -12.41 20.44
C TYR A 243 -14.43 -13.89 20.68
N GLY A 244 -15.42 -14.78 20.54
CA GLY A 244 -15.24 -16.21 20.74
C GLY A 244 -14.17 -16.80 19.81
N ARG A 245 -14.17 -16.38 18.54
CA ARG A 245 -13.16 -16.76 17.55
C ARG A 245 -11.77 -16.28 17.94
N LEU A 246 -11.64 -15.01 18.33
CA LEU A 246 -10.36 -14.41 18.73
C LEU A 246 -9.80 -15.01 20.03
N ALA A 247 -10.66 -15.28 21.01
CA ALA A 247 -10.28 -15.92 22.27
C ALA A 247 -9.90 -17.39 22.09
N GLY A 248 -10.37 -18.02 20.99
CA GLY A 248 -10.26 -19.44 20.70
C GLY A 248 -11.23 -20.28 21.52
N THR A 249 -12.34 -19.69 21.98
CA THR A 249 -13.42 -20.40 22.68
C THR A 249 -14.50 -20.91 21.74
N SER A 250 -14.62 -20.33 20.54
CA SER A 250 -15.47 -20.86 19.47
C SER A 250 -14.65 -21.15 18.21
N PRO A 251 -14.90 -22.29 17.53
CA PRO A 251 -14.27 -22.56 16.25
C PRO A 251 -14.82 -21.61 15.17
N PRO A 252 -14.06 -21.36 14.09
CA PRO A 252 -14.57 -20.64 12.94
C PRO A 252 -15.78 -21.36 12.33
N PRO A 253 -16.77 -20.62 11.80
CA PRO A 253 -17.93 -21.25 11.17
C PRO A 253 -17.50 -22.03 9.91
N LEU A 254 -18.26 -23.08 9.56
CA LEU A 254 -17.99 -23.89 8.36
C LEU A 254 -17.86 -23.05 7.08
N PHE A 255 -18.65 -21.97 6.98
CA PHE A 255 -18.53 -21.02 5.88
C PHE A 255 -17.14 -20.39 5.80
N ALA A 256 -16.59 -19.92 6.93
CA ALA A 256 -15.27 -19.30 6.96
C ALA A 256 -14.17 -20.30 6.58
N LEU A 257 -14.25 -21.54 7.08
CA LEU A 257 -13.33 -22.61 6.72
C LEU A 257 -13.40 -22.99 5.23
N SER A 258 -14.62 -23.12 4.71
CA SER A 258 -14.85 -23.44 3.29
C SER A 258 -14.34 -22.32 2.39
N MET A 259 -14.65 -21.07 2.75
CA MET A 259 -14.20 -19.90 2.01
C MET A 259 -12.67 -19.74 2.08
N HIS A 260 -12.06 -19.97 3.24
CA HIS A 260 -10.61 -19.96 3.40
C HIS A 260 -9.92 -20.95 2.45
N ASN A 261 -10.40 -22.20 2.42
CA ASN A 261 -9.87 -23.22 1.53
C ASN A 261 -10.06 -22.87 0.05
N LEU A 262 -11.21 -22.30 -0.31
CA LEU A 262 -11.48 -21.81 -1.66
C LEU A 262 -10.52 -20.69 -2.05
N LEU A 263 -10.36 -19.67 -1.20
CA LEU A 263 -9.48 -18.53 -1.45
C LEU A 263 -8.01 -18.96 -1.59
N ARG A 264 -7.58 -19.97 -0.83
CA ARG A 264 -6.24 -20.56 -0.95
C ARG A 264 -6.03 -21.38 -2.22
N ALA A 265 -7.09 -21.98 -2.76
CA ALA A 265 -7.02 -22.75 -3.99
C ALA A 265 -6.99 -21.84 -5.24
N LEU A 266 -7.38 -20.56 -5.11
CA LEU A 266 -7.37 -19.63 -6.22
C LEU A 266 -5.94 -19.18 -6.59
N PRO A 267 -5.62 -19.06 -7.90
CA PRO A 267 -4.33 -18.56 -8.34
C PRO A 267 -4.16 -17.08 -8.00
N ALA A 268 -3.18 -16.75 -7.16
CA ALA A 268 -2.92 -15.38 -6.70
C ALA A 268 -2.66 -14.35 -7.82
N HIS A 269 -2.17 -14.76 -8.99
CA HIS A 269 -1.94 -13.85 -10.12
C HIS A 269 -3.20 -13.47 -10.89
N ARG A 270 -4.30 -14.22 -10.72
CA ARG A 270 -5.60 -13.92 -11.33
C ARG A 270 -6.59 -13.35 -10.32
N PHE A 271 -6.13 -12.94 -9.15
CA PHE A 271 -7.01 -12.31 -8.17
C PHE A 271 -7.22 -10.83 -8.55
N PRO A 272 -8.44 -10.26 -8.45
CA PRO A 272 -9.70 -10.88 -8.01
C PRO A 272 -10.52 -11.58 -9.12
N GLU A 273 -10.09 -11.56 -10.39
CA GLU A 273 -10.86 -12.09 -11.52
C GLU A 273 -11.28 -13.54 -11.32
N ALA A 274 -10.36 -14.39 -10.85
CA ALA A 274 -10.61 -15.79 -10.58
C ALA A 274 -11.69 -16.02 -9.51
N LEU A 275 -11.91 -15.06 -8.60
CA LEU A 275 -12.98 -15.11 -7.61
C LEU A 275 -14.30 -14.57 -8.17
N GLU A 276 -14.24 -13.56 -9.05
CA GLU A 276 -15.42 -13.04 -9.74
C GLU A 276 -16.03 -14.06 -10.72
N GLU A 277 -15.17 -14.82 -11.42
CA GLU A 277 -15.53 -15.85 -12.40
C GLU A 277 -16.15 -17.12 -11.78
N LEU A 278 -16.02 -17.31 -10.47
CA LEU A 278 -16.68 -18.44 -9.80
C LEU A 278 -18.19 -18.32 -9.90
N SER A 279 -18.84 -19.44 -10.22
CA SER A 279 -20.30 -19.61 -10.21
C SER A 279 -20.85 -19.68 -8.78
N LEU A 280 -20.43 -18.77 -7.90
CA LEU A 280 -20.94 -18.58 -6.56
C LEU A 280 -22.05 -17.53 -6.57
N PRO A 281 -23.19 -17.78 -5.91
CA PRO A 281 -24.18 -16.74 -5.64
C PRO A 281 -23.54 -15.49 -4.98
N ASP A 282 -23.98 -14.29 -5.37
CA ASP A 282 -23.38 -13.03 -4.91
C ASP A 282 -23.40 -12.85 -3.38
N PHE A 283 -24.35 -13.49 -2.70
CA PHE A 283 -24.41 -13.46 -1.24
C PHE A 283 -23.27 -14.25 -0.58
N LEU A 284 -22.69 -15.24 -1.25
CA LEU A 284 -21.53 -16.01 -0.76
C LEU A 284 -20.19 -15.35 -1.10
N LYS A 285 -20.17 -14.43 -2.08
CA LYS A 285 -18.96 -13.65 -2.38
C LYS A 285 -18.62 -12.73 -1.20
N PRO A 286 -17.34 -12.64 -0.78
CA PRO A 286 -16.92 -11.76 0.30
C PRO A 286 -17.48 -10.34 0.09
N GLN A 287 -18.02 -9.73 1.15
CA GLN A 287 -18.83 -8.51 1.02
C GLN A 287 -18.09 -7.34 0.34
N ALA A 288 -16.78 -7.25 0.53
CA ALA A 288 -15.94 -6.21 -0.08
C ALA A 288 -15.55 -6.48 -1.55
N LEU A 289 -15.95 -7.63 -2.12
CA LEU A 289 -15.87 -7.91 -3.56
C LEU A 289 -17.23 -7.79 -4.26
N ARG A 290 -18.30 -7.51 -3.50
CA ARG A 290 -19.59 -7.16 -4.11
C ARG A 290 -19.40 -5.80 -4.77
N LYS A 291 -19.42 -5.77 -6.11
CA LYS A 291 -19.50 -4.52 -6.87
C LYS A 291 -20.65 -3.72 -6.27
N GLN A 292 -20.36 -2.58 -5.63
CA GLN A 292 -21.43 -1.63 -5.36
C GLN A 292 -22.03 -1.28 -6.73
N PRO A 293 -23.35 -1.41 -6.92
CA PRO A 293 -23.94 -0.87 -8.14
C PRO A 293 -23.61 0.62 -8.16
N CYS A 294 -22.89 1.06 -9.22
CA CYS A 294 -22.76 2.48 -9.51
C CYS A 294 -24.17 3.08 -9.47
N LYS A 295 -24.41 3.97 -8.51
CA LYS A 295 -25.56 4.87 -8.56
C LYS A 295 -25.22 6.05 -9.44
#